data_AF-A0A955SD05-F1
#
_entry.id   AF-A0A955SD05-F1
#
_cell.length_a   1.000
_cell.length_b   1.000
_cell.length_c   1.000
_cell.angle_alpha   90.00
_cell.angle_beta   90.00
_cell.angle_gamma   90.00
#
_symmetry.space_group_name_H-M   'P 1'
#
loop_
_entity.id
_entity.type
_entity.pdbx_description
1 polymer ?
#
loop_
_entity_poly.entity_id
_entity_poly.type
_entity_poly.pdbx_seq_one_letter_code
_entity_poly.pdbx_strand_id
1 'polypeptide(L)'
;MRKLALLIIIVLLIPSMAIAKADVNAVKGELIQILTELTQPASKNPDEGKAWKLVLDGEVMGKAGNIAVAWDGKGRHAISAKVKGMPSVQAAFGETQSWVYLPEKNKVFVASHDKFEGPTLLTECNSWTALGPWIQGLPGVLMFLPVPDDVTVDMTDEDGILIQKDEDIDLRIQRSEDGTVDIVSESKKYGGRLSFKDWKQVPIDSFEKLLQLPDAKEKESVDIADMRAMFNTMIDYGSEALLTQFNKKMVPDPLAGVRKEQGVGVVLLKGTPEEMGKQHGTLLKDAIHYNMHRTLHGVGFLYTVESGDWFPKKMLETWKAQEKYVPERYKQEIMAMADASGISRDWALSTNVFPELFHCSGLAMCGKATEGGVLYHGRVLDYMTQVGLQNTAVVKVFQPEGRNAWADIGYAGMCSTVTAMNEKGLAMGEMGGRGEGYTDGIPMSIMMREIMERFETTQEALDWMAETPRTCEYFYVLSDAKTKRMAGVASYAAELAKEK
;
A
#
# COMPACT_ATOMS: atom_id res chain seq x y z
N MET A 1 9.14 6.87 10.95
CA MET A 1 7.70 7.25 10.95
C MET A 1 6.85 6.40 11.91
N ARG A 2 6.88 5.05 11.89
CA ARG A 2 6.18 4.13 12.84
C ARG A 2 6.30 4.41 14.37
N LYS A 3 7.23 5.27 14.79
CA LYS A 3 7.41 5.69 16.19
C LYS A 3 7.25 7.21 16.41
N LEU A 4 7.20 8.01 15.34
CA LEU A 4 7.06 9.47 15.42
C LEU A 4 5.66 9.86 15.92
N ALA A 5 4.60 9.19 15.47
CA ALA A 5 3.27 9.40 16.03
C ALA A 5 3.04 8.59 17.32
N LEU A 6 3.70 7.43 17.51
CA LEU A 6 3.70 6.73 18.80
C LEU A 6 4.24 7.64 19.91
N LEU A 7 5.24 8.48 19.60
CA LEU A 7 5.77 9.47 20.52
C LEU A 7 4.78 10.57 20.88
N ILE A 8 4.15 11.14 19.85
CA ILE A 8 3.08 12.12 20.02
C ILE A 8 1.95 11.55 20.90
N ILE A 9 1.75 10.22 20.87
CA ILE A 9 0.69 9.51 21.59
C ILE A 9 1.08 9.02 22.99
N ILE A 10 2.33 8.59 23.25
CA ILE A 10 2.79 8.24 24.62
C ILE A 10 2.73 9.48 25.52
N VAL A 11 2.92 10.65 24.92
CA VAL A 11 2.68 11.94 25.56
C VAL A 11 1.19 12.23 25.80
N LEU A 12 0.28 11.70 24.98
CA LEU A 12 -1.18 11.92 25.05
C LEU A 12 -1.96 10.97 25.95
N LEU A 13 -1.43 9.79 26.28
CA LEU A 13 -2.14 8.77 27.03
C LEU A 13 -1.60 8.66 28.43
N ILE A 14 -1.87 9.71 29.22
CA ILE A 14 -1.70 9.64 30.64
C ILE A 14 -3.09 9.92 31.32
N PRO A 15 -3.73 8.87 31.90
CA PRO A 15 -4.63 8.73 33.07
C PRO A 15 -4.54 9.74 34.23
N SER A 16 -4.94 9.49 35.50
CA SER A 16 -4.74 10.45 36.63
C SER A 16 -4.09 9.91 37.95
N MET A 17 -3.33 10.80 38.62
CA MET A 17 -2.88 10.99 40.02
C MET A 17 -1.44 10.64 40.52
N ALA A 18 -1.00 11.52 41.43
CA ALA A 18 0.18 11.55 42.32
C ALA A 18 1.63 11.55 41.77
N ILE A 19 2.05 12.67 41.16
CA ILE A 19 3.45 13.13 41.18
C ILE A 19 3.52 14.43 42.00
N ALA A 20 4.60 14.63 42.75
CA ALA A 20 4.80 15.79 43.61
C ALA A 20 4.59 17.10 42.83
N LYS A 21 3.74 17.99 43.38
CA LYS A 21 3.24 19.24 42.77
C LYS A 21 4.31 20.23 42.26
N ALA A 22 5.60 19.99 42.46
CA ALA A 22 6.66 20.92 42.11
C ALA A 22 7.21 20.74 40.68
N ASP A 23 7.16 19.53 40.09
CA ASP A 23 7.86 19.24 38.81
C ASP A 23 6.91 18.99 37.62
N VAL A 24 5.64 18.69 37.87
CA VAL A 24 4.66 18.38 36.79
C VAL A 24 4.50 19.52 35.79
N ASN A 25 4.56 20.78 36.25
CA ASN A 25 4.45 21.93 35.36
C ASN A 25 5.72 22.16 34.53
N ALA A 26 6.90 21.83 35.06
CA ALA A 26 8.17 21.94 34.35
C ALA A 26 8.27 20.85 33.27
N VAL A 27 7.96 19.60 33.62
CA VAL A 27 7.78 18.48 32.70
C VAL A 27 6.79 18.82 31.59
N LYS A 28 5.60 19.34 31.94
CA LYS A 28 4.59 19.74 30.94
C LYS A 28 5.09 20.86 30.03
N GLY A 29 5.82 21.84 30.58
CA GLY A 29 6.43 22.92 29.80
C GLY A 29 7.44 22.41 28.79
N GLU A 30 8.38 21.57 29.23
CA GLU A 30 9.41 20.97 28.37
C GLU A 30 8.78 20.06 27.31
N LEU A 31 7.77 19.28 27.69
CA LEU A 31 7.08 18.39 26.77
C LEU A 31 6.28 19.14 25.70
N ILE A 32 5.61 20.23 26.08
CA ILE A 32 4.93 21.13 25.15
C ILE A 32 5.94 21.78 24.22
N GLN A 33 7.09 22.20 24.73
CA GLN A 33 8.15 22.79 23.92
C GLN A 33 8.69 21.79 22.90
N ILE A 34 9.07 20.59 23.33
CA ILE A 34 9.52 19.50 22.46
C ILE A 34 8.46 19.20 21.41
N LEU A 35 7.19 19.01 21.78
CA LEU A 35 6.13 18.76 20.81
C LEU A 35 5.90 19.93 19.86
N THR A 36 5.98 21.16 20.33
CA THR A 36 5.83 22.35 19.48
C THR A 36 6.97 22.40 18.46
N GLU A 37 8.22 22.14 18.87
CA GLU A 37 9.37 22.07 17.97
C GLU A 37 9.24 20.91 16.96
N LEU A 38 8.79 19.74 17.42
CA LEU A 38 8.54 18.56 16.58
C LEU A 38 7.32 18.71 15.65
N THR A 39 6.48 19.72 15.84
CA THR A 39 5.28 19.93 15.01
C THR A 39 5.35 21.22 14.19
N GLN A 40 6.25 22.14 14.54
CA GLN A 40 6.42 23.42 13.87
C GLN A 40 6.62 23.31 12.34
N PRO A 41 7.42 22.37 11.80
CA PRO A 41 7.58 22.27 10.35
C PRO A 41 6.33 21.77 9.62
N ALA A 42 5.42 21.09 10.33
CA ALA A 42 4.12 20.68 9.81
C ALA A 42 3.10 21.82 9.83
N SER A 43 3.32 22.87 10.62
CA SER A 43 2.39 23.98 10.82
C SER A 43 2.90 25.33 10.31
N LYS A 44 4.19 25.47 9.98
CA LYS A 44 4.83 26.72 9.56
C LYS A 44 5.72 26.51 8.32
N ASN A 45 5.51 27.36 7.32
CA ASN A 45 6.42 27.47 6.18
C ASN A 45 7.84 27.90 6.64
N PRO A 46 8.90 27.46 5.95
CA PRO A 46 10.24 27.98 6.19
C PRO A 46 10.28 29.51 6.09
N ASP A 47 11.23 30.13 6.79
CA ASP A 47 11.51 31.56 6.63
C ASP A 47 12.03 31.82 5.20
N GLU A 48 11.94 33.07 4.74
CA GLU A 48 12.42 33.45 3.41
C GLU A 48 13.91 33.09 3.21
N GLY A 49 14.23 32.47 2.06
CA GLY A 49 15.59 32.01 1.75
C GLY A 49 16.05 30.76 2.52
N LYS A 50 15.13 30.05 3.19
CA LYS A 50 15.43 28.79 3.91
C LYS A 50 14.52 27.64 3.48
N ALA A 51 14.93 26.44 3.86
CA ALA A 51 14.17 25.20 3.74
C ALA A 51 14.22 24.44 5.07
N TRP A 52 13.21 23.62 5.37
CA TRP A 52 13.29 22.67 6.47
C TRP A 52 14.18 21.49 6.10
N LYS A 53 14.92 20.96 7.07
CA LYS A 53 15.63 19.69 7.01
C LYS A 53 15.29 18.89 8.27
N LEU A 54 15.16 17.59 8.09
CA LEU A 54 15.01 16.61 9.15
C LEU A 54 15.87 15.39 8.82
N VAL A 55 16.66 14.91 9.78
CA VAL A 55 17.36 13.64 9.69
C VAL A 55 16.89 12.76 10.83
N LEU A 56 16.32 11.61 10.51
CA LEU A 56 15.82 10.62 11.44
C LEU A 56 16.72 9.40 11.39
N ASP A 57 17.50 9.19 12.44
CA ASP A 57 18.12 7.89 12.70
C ASP A 57 17.17 7.05 13.55
N GLY A 58 17.14 5.74 13.34
CA GLY A 58 16.34 4.90 14.21
C GLY A 58 16.56 3.42 14.03
N GLU A 59 16.26 2.68 15.08
CA GLU A 59 16.18 1.22 15.08
C GLU A 59 14.75 0.79 15.41
N VAL A 60 14.13 0.13 14.45
CA VAL A 60 12.75 -0.36 14.56
C VAL A 60 12.73 -1.84 14.18
N MET A 61 12.26 -2.69 15.09
CA MET A 61 12.19 -4.15 14.89
C MET A 61 13.55 -4.77 14.51
N GLY A 62 14.64 -4.31 15.12
CA GLY A 62 16.00 -4.80 14.87
C GLY A 62 16.66 -4.34 13.57
N LYS A 63 16.00 -3.44 12.82
CA LYS A 63 16.58 -2.82 11.62
C LYS A 63 16.91 -1.36 11.90
N ALA A 64 18.20 -1.07 11.93
CA ALA A 64 18.71 0.29 11.95
C ALA A 64 18.51 0.95 10.57
N GLY A 65 18.17 2.23 10.56
CA GLY A 65 18.03 3.02 9.35
C GLY A 65 18.17 4.51 9.60
N ASN A 66 18.38 5.23 8.51
CA ASN A 66 18.47 6.68 8.44
C ASN A 66 17.51 7.16 7.34
N ILE A 67 16.73 8.19 7.65
CA ILE A 67 15.87 8.88 6.70
C ILE A 67 16.15 10.38 6.81
N ALA A 68 16.53 11.02 5.72
CA ALA A 68 16.62 12.47 5.64
C ALA A 68 15.53 13.02 4.73
N VAL A 69 14.85 14.08 5.16
CA VAL A 69 13.85 14.80 4.36
C VAL A 69 14.15 16.29 4.45
N ALA A 70 14.09 16.99 3.33
CA ALA A 70 14.17 18.44 3.27
C ALA A 70 13.09 19.00 2.33
N TRP A 71 12.55 20.18 2.64
CA TRP A 71 11.51 20.82 1.84
C TRP A 71 11.46 22.32 2.05
N ASP A 72 11.03 23.07 1.03
CA ASP A 72 11.02 24.54 1.05
C ASP A 72 9.63 25.16 1.32
N GLY A 73 8.62 24.33 1.56
CA GLY A 73 7.23 24.77 1.73
C GLY A 73 6.56 25.26 0.44
N LYS A 74 7.23 25.15 -0.72
CA LYS A 74 6.72 25.53 -2.04
C LYS A 74 6.54 24.31 -2.96
N GLY A 75 6.39 23.12 -2.36
CA GLY A 75 6.16 21.87 -3.09
C GLY A 75 7.44 21.10 -3.46
N ARG A 76 8.63 21.63 -3.21
CA ARG A 76 9.89 20.93 -3.51
C ARG A 76 10.36 20.11 -2.31
N HIS A 77 10.86 18.90 -2.58
CA HIS A 77 11.28 17.96 -1.55
C HIS A 77 12.57 17.25 -1.95
N ALA A 78 13.41 16.93 -0.99
CA ALA A 78 14.53 15.99 -1.14
C ALA A 78 14.43 14.93 -0.05
N ILE A 79 14.62 13.67 -0.43
CA ILE A 79 14.43 12.50 0.43
C ILE A 79 15.64 11.58 0.25
N SER A 80 16.18 11.07 1.34
CA SER A 80 17.16 9.99 1.34
C SER A 80 16.76 8.97 2.38
N ALA A 81 16.77 7.69 2.04
CA ALA A 81 16.43 6.61 2.93
C ALA A 81 17.45 5.48 2.80
N LYS A 82 17.97 5.03 3.93
CA LYS A 82 18.86 3.88 4.03
C LYS A 82 18.43 3.02 5.21
N VAL A 83 17.96 1.81 4.94
CA VAL A 83 17.53 0.85 5.97
C VAL A 83 18.37 -0.40 5.85
N LYS A 84 18.85 -0.93 6.98
CA LYS A 84 19.67 -2.14 7.02
C LYS A 84 18.94 -3.30 6.32
N GLY A 85 19.60 -3.88 5.31
CA GLY A 85 19.07 -4.99 4.52
C GLY A 85 18.10 -4.58 3.40
N MET A 86 18.02 -3.29 3.07
CA MET A 86 17.31 -2.78 1.89
C MET A 86 18.26 -1.91 1.06
N PRO A 87 18.09 -1.84 -0.28
CA PRO A 87 18.81 -0.86 -1.09
C PRO A 87 18.50 0.56 -0.63
N SER A 88 19.50 1.44 -0.68
CA SER A 88 19.29 2.85 -0.41
C SER A 88 18.53 3.52 -1.55
N VAL A 89 17.76 4.55 -1.20
CA VAL A 89 17.00 5.34 -2.17
C VAL A 89 17.22 6.81 -1.88
N GLN A 90 17.48 7.58 -2.92
CA GLN A 90 17.45 9.03 -2.86
C GLN A 90 16.42 9.53 -3.86
N ALA A 91 15.72 10.60 -3.54
CA ALA A 91 14.77 11.21 -4.46
C ALA A 91 14.71 12.71 -4.26
N ALA A 92 14.41 13.42 -5.33
CA ALA A 92 14.07 14.83 -5.25
C ALA A 92 12.87 15.14 -6.14
N PHE A 93 12.05 16.06 -5.66
CA PHE A 93 10.89 16.57 -6.36
C PHE A 93 11.12 18.08 -6.53
N GLY A 94 11.59 18.47 -7.71
CA GLY A 94 11.92 19.83 -8.05
C GLY A 94 10.77 20.57 -8.72
N GLU A 95 11.06 21.78 -9.21
CA GLU A 95 10.05 22.63 -9.84
C GLU A 95 9.58 22.08 -11.20
N THR A 96 10.52 21.65 -12.04
CA THR A 96 10.28 21.14 -13.40
C THR A 96 10.89 19.77 -13.67
N GLN A 97 11.59 19.22 -12.67
CA GLN A 97 12.23 17.93 -12.75
C GLN A 97 12.21 17.26 -11.39
N SER A 98 11.84 15.99 -11.39
CA SER A 98 11.90 15.10 -10.23
C SER A 98 12.70 13.86 -10.58
N TRP A 99 13.31 13.21 -9.59
CA TRP A 99 14.12 12.03 -9.82
C TRP A 99 14.13 11.08 -8.63
N VAL A 100 14.38 9.80 -8.91
CA VAL A 100 14.64 8.73 -7.94
C VAL A 100 15.94 8.05 -8.32
N TYR A 101 16.92 8.08 -7.43
CA TYR A 101 18.23 7.48 -7.62
C TYR A 101 18.40 6.27 -6.73
N LEU A 102 18.92 5.19 -7.33
CA LEU A 102 19.28 3.94 -6.68
C LEU A 102 20.81 3.83 -6.68
N PRO A 103 21.51 4.24 -5.59
CA PRO A 103 22.97 4.31 -5.56
C PRO A 103 23.64 2.96 -5.84
N GLU A 104 23.11 1.87 -5.28
CA GLU A 104 23.65 0.51 -5.43
C GLU A 104 23.59 0.01 -6.87
N LYS A 105 22.66 0.53 -7.68
CA LYS A 105 22.52 0.20 -9.10
C LYS A 105 23.13 1.24 -10.02
N ASN A 106 23.53 2.39 -9.47
CA ASN A 106 24.01 3.55 -10.22
C ASN A 106 23.04 3.95 -11.35
N LYS A 107 21.73 3.94 -11.03
CA LYS A 107 20.63 4.22 -11.94
C LYS A 107 19.73 5.30 -11.36
N VAL A 108 19.32 6.25 -12.20
CA VAL A 108 18.36 7.30 -11.85
C VAL A 108 17.16 7.26 -12.79
N PHE A 109 15.97 7.31 -12.20
CA PHE A 109 14.72 7.57 -12.89
C PHE A 109 14.43 9.06 -12.85
N VAL A 110 14.11 9.66 -13.99
CA VAL A 110 13.93 11.10 -14.14
C VAL A 110 12.57 11.39 -14.72
N ALA A 111 11.79 12.24 -14.06
CA ALA A 111 10.53 12.75 -14.55
C ALA A 111 10.68 14.24 -14.84
N SER A 112 10.64 14.62 -16.12
CA SER A 112 10.54 16.03 -16.54
C SER A 112 9.07 16.40 -16.64
N HIS A 113 8.69 17.53 -16.06
CA HIS A 113 7.30 17.97 -16.02
C HIS A 113 7.21 19.50 -16.06
N ASP A 114 6.04 20.01 -16.45
CA ASP A 114 5.72 21.43 -16.27
C ASP A 114 5.77 21.78 -14.78
N LYS A 115 5.87 23.08 -14.47
CA LYS A 115 5.87 23.53 -13.09
C LYS A 115 4.69 22.93 -12.33
N PHE A 116 4.98 22.10 -11.34
CA PHE A 116 3.94 21.39 -10.61
C PHE A 116 3.27 22.34 -9.63
N GLU A 117 2.00 22.69 -9.87
CA GLU A 117 1.19 23.56 -9.02
C GLU A 117 0.29 22.79 -8.02
N GLY A 118 0.45 21.46 -7.92
CA GLY A 118 -0.35 20.62 -7.03
C GLY A 118 0.10 20.62 -5.56
N PRO A 119 -0.60 19.87 -4.69
CA PRO A 119 -0.27 19.80 -3.27
C PRO A 119 1.13 19.18 -3.03
N THR A 120 1.74 19.50 -1.89
CA THR A 120 3.03 18.89 -1.49
C THR A 120 2.85 17.38 -1.27
N LEU A 121 3.92 16.58 -1.40
CA LEU A 121 3.89 15.13 -1.08
C LEU A 121 3.29 14.85 0.30
N LEU A 122 3.51 15.75 1.26
CA LEU A 122 2.97 15.65 2.62
C LEU A 122 1.47 15.93 2.67
N THR A 123 0.98 16.91 1.90
CA THR A 123 -0.44 17.29 1.90
C THR A 123 -1.34 16.40 1.04
N GLU A 124 -0.77 15.59 0.14
CA GLU A 124 -1.53 14.62 -0.68
C GLU A 124 -1.91 13.35 0.08
N CYS A 125 -1.36 13.13 1.28
CA CYS A 125 -1.58 11.90 2.02
C CYS A 125 -2.87 11.96 2.86
N ASN A 126 -3.83 11.07 2.58
CA ASN A 126 -5.11 10.97 3.32
C ASN A 126 -4.90 10.70 4.82
N SER A 127 -3.85 9.95 5.14
CA SER A 127 -3.52 9.68 6.53
C SER A 127 -2.97 10.92 7.24
N TRP A 128 -2.28 11.80 6.50
CA TRP A 128 -1.75 13.06 7.03
C TRP A 128 -2.87 14.06 7.27
N THR A 129 -3.86 14.16 6.38
CA THR A 129 -5.05 15.00 6.62
C THR A 129 -5.87 14.50 7.82
N ALA A 130 -5.94 13.19 8.04
CA ALA A 130 -6.56 12.63 9.24
C ALA A 130 -5.78 12.95 10.53
N LEU A 131 -4.44 13.02 10.47
CA LEU A 131 -3.57 13.29 11.62
C LEU A 131 -3.36 14.78 11.91
N GLY A 132 -3.33 15.63 10.87
CA GLY A 132 -2.95 17.04 10.94
C GLY A 132 -3.69 17.85 12.02
N PRO A 133 -5.03 17.80 12.09
CA PRO A 133 -5.80 18.49 13.12
C PRO A 133 -5.46 18.04 14.54
N TRP A 134 -5.18 16.75 14.73
CA TRP A 134 -4.77 16.22 16.03
C TRP A 134 -3.39 16.73 16.40
N ILE A 135 -2.42 16.63 15.49
CA ILE A 135 -1.02 17.07 15.69
C ILE A 135 -0.96 18.55 16.09
N GLN A 136 -1.81 19.41 15.51
CA GLN A 136 -1.84 20.84 15.82
C GLN A 136 -2.57 21.18 17.13
N GLY A 137 -3.62 20.44 17.49
CA GLY A 137 -4.35 20.64 18.75
C GLY A 137 -3.68 20.02 19.98
N LEU A 138 -2.76 19.09 19.75
CA LEU A 138 -2.06 18.26 20.72
C LEU A 138 -1.41 19.06 21.87
N PRO A 139 -0.60 20.10 21.61
CA PRO A 139 0.02 20.90 22.68
C PRO A 139 -1.01 21.58 23.58
N GLY A 140 -2.14 22.02 22.99
CA GLY A 140 -3.23 22.67 23.73
C GLY A 140 -4.02 21.69 24.61
N VAL A 141 -4.26 20.47 24.12
CA VAL A 141 -4.97 19.42 24.87
C VAL A 141 -4.16 18.93 26.07
N LEU A 142 -2.85 18.78 25.93
CA LEU A 142 -1.95 18.30 27.00
C LEU A 142 -1.93 19.18 28.26
N MET A 143 -2.23 20.48 28.11
CA MET A 143 -2.36 21.37 29.27
C MET A 143 -3.49 20.95 30.22
N PHE A 144 -4.55 20.34 29.69
CA PHE A 144 -5.77 20.04 30.45
C PHE A 144 -5.93 18.55 30.81
N LEU A 145 -5.07 17.67 30.30
CA LEU A 145 -5.09 16.24 30.64
C LEU A 145 -4.34 15.97 31.97
N PRO A 146 -4.92 15.21 32.92
CA PRO A 146 -4.21 14.69 34.10
C PRO A 146 -3.18 13.60 33.70
N VAL A 147 -2.33 13.13 34.64
CA VAL A 147 -1.34 12.04 34.44
C VAL A 147 -1.61 10.86 35.42
N PRO A 148 -1.65 9.55 35.06
CA PRO A 148 -2.11 8.40 35.83
C PRO A 148 -1.20 8.03 36.96
N ASP A 149 -1.85 7.51 38.00
CA ASP A 149 -1.23 6.82 39.11
C ASP A 149 -0.28 5.71 38.66
N ASP A 150 -0.58 5.07 37.52
CA ASP A 150 0.21 3.98 36.97
C ASP A 150 1.30 4.41 35.97
N VAL A 151 1.45 5.71 35.68
CA VAL A 151 2.54 6.22 34.83
C VAL A 151 3.38 7.23 35.57
N THR A 152 4.67 6.93 35.68
CA THR A 152 5.65 7.89 36.21
C THR A 152 6.16 8.77 35.07
N VAL A 153 6.29 10.07 35.35
CA VAL A 153 6.90 11.04 34.43
C VAL A 153 7.89 11.88 35.21
N ASP A 154 9.17 11.69 34.95
CA ASP A 154 10.26 12.34 35.69
C ASP A 154 11.17 13.13 34.75
N MET A 155 11.70 14.25 35.23
CA MET A 155 12.82 14.92 34.57
C MET A 155 14.08 14.07 34.76
N THR A 156 14.85 13.90 33.68
CA THR A 156 16.19 13.30 33.76
C THR A 156 17.23 14.39 34.03
N ASP A 157 18.36 14.00 34.62
CA ASP A 157 19.47 14.90 34.98
C ASP A 157 20.08 15.72 33.81
N GLU A 158 19.73 15.39 32.56
CA GLU A 158 20.28 15.98 31.32
C GLU A 158 19.17 16.59 30.42
N ASP A 159 18.28 17.42 30.98
CA ASP A 159 17.18 18.12 30.25
C ASP A 159 16.33 17.17 29.37
N GLY A 160 15.86 16.10 29.99
CA GLY A 160 15.07 15.05 29.33
C GLY A 160 13.88 14.61 30.17
N ILE A 161 13.01 13.83 29.56
CA ILE A 161 11.75 13.34 30.13
C ILE A 161 11.79 11.81 30.09
N LEU A 162 11.56 11.18 31.23
CA LEU A 162 11.37 9.73 31.35
C LEU A 162 9.90 9.45 31.63
N ILE A 163 9.26 8.62 30.81
CA ILE A 163 7.86 8.18 30.95
C ILE A 163 7.86 6.65 31.13
N GLN A 164 7.35 6.14 32.24
CA GLN A 164 7.34 4.69 32.52
C GLN A 164 5.98 4.19 32.99
N LYS A 165 5.63 2.98 32.56
CA LYS A 165 4.44 2.22 32.97
C LYS A 165 4.77 0.73 32.99
N ASP A 166 4.95 0.17 34.18
CA ASP A 166 5.29 -1.24 34.38
C ASP A 166 6.43 -1.71 33.43
N GLU A 167 6.40 -2.95 32.93
CA GLU A 167 7.35 -3.45 31.92
C GLU A 167 6.97 -3.09 30.46
N ASP A 168 5.79 -2.51 30.28
CA ASP A 168 5.16 -2.30 28.96
C ASP A 168 5.49 -0.95 28.33
N ILE A 169 5.82 0.08 29.13
CA ILE A 169 6.23 1.40 28.66
C ILE A 169 7.46 1.84 29.45
N ASP A 170 8.53 2.14 28.72
CA ASP A 170 9.74 2.75 29.26
C ASP A 170 10.29 3.65 28.15
N LEU A 171 9.97 4.94 28.20
CA LEU A 171 10.25 5.90 27.14
C LEU A 171 11.08 7.06 27.70
N ARG A 172 12.31 7.19 27.22
CA ARG A 172 13.17 8.34 27.49
C ARG A 172 13.16 9.26 26.27
N ILE A 173 12.89 10.54 26.50
CA ILE A 173 13.01 11.63 25.54
C ILE A 173 14.13 12.53 26.04
N GLN A 174 15.14 12.80 25.25
CA GLN A 174 16.29 13.59 25.67
C GLN A 174 16.67 14.60 24.60
N ARG A 175 16.96 15.83 25.02
CA ARG A 175 17.47 16.87 24.15
C ARG A 175 18.97 17.06 24.38
N SER A 176 19.74 16.92 23.32
CA SER A 176 21.18 17.23 23.34
C SER A 176 21.44 18.73 23.15
N GLU A 177 22.59 19.21 23.61
CA GLU A 177 23.03 20.61 23.41
C GLU A 177 23.08 21.04 21.94
N ASP A 178 23.29 20.09 21.02
CA ASP A 178 23.29 20.33 19.57
C ASP A 178 21.89 20.43 18.94
N GLY A 179 20.85 20.32 19.76
CA GLY A 179 19.44 20.36 19.36
C GLY A 179 18.89 19.02 18.85
N THR A 180 19.65 17.93 18.94
CA THR A 180 19.15 16.58 18.63
C THR A 180 18.13 16.16 19.68
N VAL A 181 16.99 15.61 19.23
CA VAL A 181 15.98 15.02 20.12
C VAL A 181 16.03 13.50 19.99
N ASP A 182 16.51 12.83 21.03
CA ASP A 182 16.57 11.39 21.13
C ASP A 182 15.35 10.85 21.85
N ILE A 183 14.76 9.81 21.28
CA ILE A 183 13.68 9.04 21.88
C ILE A 183 14.10 7.59 21.93
N VAL A 184 14.20 7.06 23.12
CA VAL A 184 14.52 5.65 23.37
C VAL A 184 13.34 5.01 24.06
N SER A 185 12.80 3.93 23.47
CA SER A 185 11.87 3.04 24.16
C SER A 185 12.61 1.76 24.55
N GLU A 186 12.70 1.45 25.83
CA GLU A 186 13.30 0.19 26.35
C GLU A 186 12.24 -0.88 26.66
N SER A 187 10.96 -0.55 26.47
CA SER A 187 9.84 -1.48 26.70
C SER A 187 10.00 -2.82 25.96
N LYS A 188 9.62 -3.92 26.62
CA LYS A 188 9.62 -5.26 26.00
C LYS A 188 8.72 -5.33 24.76
N LYS A 189 7.61 -4.58 24.79
CA LYS A 189 6.57 -4.59 23.75
C LYS A 189 6.82 -3.59 22.61
N TYR A 190 7.42 -2.43 22.90
CA TYR A 190 7.59 -1.33 21.95
C TYR A 190 9.04 -0.84 21.85
N GLY A 191 10.01 -1.72 22.09
CA GLY A 191 11.43 -1.38 22.14
C GLY A 191 12.01 -0.73 20.88
N GLY A 192 12.99 0.12 21.09
CA GLY A 192 13.94 0.66 20.12
C GLY A 192 13.98 2.19 20.10
N ARG A 193 14.91 2.72 19.30
CA ARG A 193 15.34 4.13 19.37
C ARG A 193 14.99 4.90 18.11
N LEU A 194 14.65 6.17 18.27
CA LEU A 194 14.62 7.20 17.24
C LEU A 194 15.51 8.36 17.69
N SER A 195 16.20 8.98 16.75
CA SER A 195 17.07 10.12 16.98
C SER A 195 16.78 11.14 15.89
N PHE A 196 16.16 12.25 16.28
CA PHE A 196 15.81 13.36 15.41
C PHE A 196 16.97 14.35 15.38
N LYS A 197 17.81 14.19 14.36
CA LYS A 197 18.97 15.03 14.08
C LYS A 197 18.60 16.09 13.07
N ASP A 198 19.31 17.22 13.13
CA ASP A 198 19.23 18.25 12.11
C ASP A 198 17.80 18.76 11.84
N TRP A 199 16.90 18.68 12.82
CA TRP A 199 15.55 19.23 12.75
C TRP A 199 15.63 20.76 12.83
N LYS A 200 15.90 21.40 11.69
CA LYS A 200 16.13 22.84 11.62
C LYS A 200 15.87 23.40 10.23
N GLN A 201 15.82 24.73 10.15
CA GLN A 201 15.87 25.41 8.86
C GLN A 201 17.32 25.51 8.38
N VAL A 202 17.54 25.21 7.10
CA VAL A 202 18.83 25.31 6.40
C VAL A 202 18.76 26.37 5.30
N PRO A 203 19.89 27.00 4.91
CA PRO A 203 19.92 27.94 3.80
C PRO A 203 19.41 27.29 2.51
N ILE A 204 18.67 28.03 1.68
CA ILE A 204 18.09 27.50 0.44
C ILE A 204 19.15 26.91 -0.49
N ASP A 205 20.34 27.51 -0.59
CA ASP A 205 21.44 26.98 -1.42
C ASP A 205 21.89 25.57 -1.03
N SER A 206 21.76 25.21 0.26
CA SER A 206 22.05 23.86 0.73
C SER A 206 20.96 22.87 0.31
N PHE A 207 19.71 23.33 0.24
CA PHE A 207 18.58 22.56 -0.24
C PHE A 207 18.63 22.38 -1.77
N GLU A 208 18.98 23.42 -2.53
CA GLU A 208 19.13 23.34 -4.00
C GLU A 208 20.12 22.25 -4.41
N LYS A 209 21.22 22.08 -3.65
CA LYS A 209 22.18 20.98 -3.88
C LYS A 209 21.56 19.59 -3.75
N LEU A 210 20.55 19.42 -2.88
CA LEU A 210 19.85 18.15 -2.70
C LEU A 210 18.86 17.87 -3.83
N LEU A 211 18.47 18.89 -4.60
CA LEU A 211 17.59 18.75 -5.77
C LEU A 211 18.36 18.44 -7.06
N GLN A 212 19.69 18.61 -7.06
CA GLN A 212 20.51 18.38 -8.24
C GLN A 212 20.46 16.91 -8.68
N LEU A 213 20.22 16.70 -9.97
CA LEU A 213 20.21 15.37 -10.57
C LEU A 213 21.57 14.69 -10.35
N PRO A 214 21.61 13.48 -9.74
CA PRO A 214 22.86 12.78 -9.51
C PRO A 214 23.49 12.32 -10.83
N ASP A 215 24.82 12.24 -10.82
CA ASP A 215 25.57 11.66 -11.92
C ASP A 215 25.47 10.12 -11.87
N ALA A 216 24.49 9.59 -12.60
CA ALA A 216 24.22 8.17 -12.69
C ALA A 216 24.65 7.60 -14.05
N LYS A 217 25.15 6.36 -14.05
CA LYS A 217 25.54 5.63 -15.28
C LYS A 217 24.34 5.37 -16.18
N GLU A 218 23.21 5.02 -15.59
CA GLU A 218 21.96 4.77 -16.31
C GLU A 218 20.91 5.81 -15.93
N LYS A 219 20.23 6.36 -16.94
CA LYS A 219 19.16 7.33 -16.78
C LYS A 219 17.94 6.84 -17.54
N GLU A 220 16.80 6.73 -16.86
CA GLU A 220 15.54 6.31 -17.46
C GLU A 220 14.47 7.39 -17.27
N SER A 221 13.77 7.77 -18.35
CA SER A 221 12.66 8.72 -18.26
C SER A 221 11.41 8.02 -17.77
N VAL A 222 10.71 8.62 -16.80
CA VAL A 222 9.49 8.06 -16.20
C VAL A 222 8.41 9.12 -16.02
N ASP A 223 7.18 8.68 -15.75
CA ASP A 223 6.04 9.56 -15.50
C ASP A 223 6.06 10.12 -14.07
N ILE A 224 5.75 11.41 -13.91
CA ILE A 224 5.75 12.08 -12.61
C ILE A 224 4.60 11.60 -11.71
N ALA A 225 3.43 11.27 -12.27
CA ALA A 225 2.29 10.80 -11.51
C ALA A 225 2.59 9.46 -10.84
N ASP A 226 3.19 8.53 -11.58
CA ASP A 226 3.66 7.25 -11.03
C ASP A 226 4.67 7.45 -9.89
N MET A 227 5.68 8.31 -10.12
CA MET A 227 6.73 8.59 -9.14
C MET A 227 6.15 9.17 -7.85
N ARG A 228 5.27 10.17 -7.95
CA ARG A 228 4.59 10.75 -6.79
C ARG A 228 3.69 9.75 -6.09
N ALA A 229 2.92 8.97 -6.85
CA ALA A 229 2.01 7.99 -6.28
C ALA A 229 2.74 6.89 -5.51
N MET A 230 3.92 6.45 -5.97
CA MET A 230 4.83 5.57 -5.21
C MET A 230 5.20 6.16 -3.85
N PHE A 231 5.68 7.42 -3.83
CA PHE A 231 6.11 8.06 -2.57
C PHE A 231 4.94 8.33 -1.62
N ASN A 232 3.82 8.82 -2.14
CA ASN A 232 2.60 9.02 -1.34
C ASN A 232 2.12 7.72 -0.71
N THR A 233 2.14 6.61 -1.46
CA THR A 233 1.77 5.29 -0.94
C THR A 233 2.69 4.85 0.21
N MET A 234 4.00 5.10 0.11
CA MET A 234 4.94 4.79 1.19
C MET A 234 4.67 5.61 2.45
N ILE A 235 4.28 6.86 2.30
CA ILE A 235 3.85 7.72 3.42
C ILE A 235 2.55 7.18 4.03
N ASP A 236 1.56 6.81 3.22
CA ASP A 236 0.30 6.21 3.69
C ASP A 236 0.53 4.88 4.41
N TYR A 237 1.44 4.01 3.94
CA TYR A 237 1.84 2.81 4.70
C TYR A 237 2.38 3.16 6.08
N GLY A 238 3.29 4.13 6.13
CA GLY A 238 3.88 4.59 7.39
C GLY A 238 2.82 5.11 8.34
N SER A 239 1.86 5.86 7.82
CA SER A 239 0.82 6.54 8.57
C SER A 239 -0.30 5.61 9.03
N GLU A 240 -0.76 4.68 8.20
CA GLU A 240 -1.76 3.69 8.63
C GLU A 240 -1.21 2.69 9.63
N ALA A 241 0.07 2.30 9.49
CA ALA A 241 0.74 1.48 10.50
C ALA A 241 0.75 2.18 11.87
N LEU A 242 0.85 3.52 11.89
CA LEU A 242 0.71 4.32 13.09
C LEU A 242 -0.74 4.34 13.60
N LEU A 243 -1.68 4.69 12.73
CA LEU A 243 -3.10 4.80 13.08
C LEU A 243 -3.67 3.49 13.63
N THR A 244 -3.25 2.35 13.07
CA THR A 244 -3.69 1.02 13.52
C THR A 244 -3.32 0.75 14.98
N GLN A 245 -2.16 1.22 15.43
CA GLN A 245 -1.71 1.07 16.82
C GLN A 245 -2.40 2.06 17.75
N PHE A 246 -2.69 3.27 17.26
CA PHE A 246 -3.34 4.31 18.04
C PHE A 246 -4.84 4.04 18.22
N ASN A 247 -5.55 3.98 17.10
CA ASN A 247 -6.97 3.78 17.03
C ASN A 247 -7.31 3.26 15.63
N LYS A 248 -7.57 1.95 15.55
CA LYS A 248 -7.94 1.30 14.29
C LYS A 248 -9.14 1.94 13.60
N LYS A 249 -10.03 2.63 14.32
CA LYS A 249 -11.17 3.37 13.72
C LYS A 249 -10.76 4.60 12.93
N MET A 250 -9.53 5.10 13.10
CA MET A 250 -8.99 6.22 12.34
C MET A 250 -8.29 5.77 11.05
N VAL A 251 -8.00 4.48 10.90
CA VAL A 251 -7.51 3.94 9.63
C VAL A 251 -8.64 4.07 8.61
N PRO A 252 -8.38 4.66 7.42
CA PRO A 252 -9.40 4.76 6.38
C PRO A 252 -10.01 3.38 6.07
N ASP A 253 -11.34 3.29 6.06
CA ASP A 253 -12.06 2.10 5.56
C ASP A 253 -12.31 2.32 4.06
N PRO A 254 -11.53 1.69 3.15
CA PRO A 254 -11.71 1.88 1.71
C PRO A 254 -13.06 1.36 1.21
N LEU A 255 -13.76 0.53 1.99
CA LEU A 255 -15.11 0.03 1.69
C LEU A 255 -16.20 0.80 2.46
N ALA A 256 -15.88 1.99 2.98
CA ALA A 256 -16.88 2.87 3.57
C ALA A 256 -18.00 3.17 2.57
N GLY A 257 -19.26 3.01 2.99
CA GLY A 257 -20.43 3.23 2.13
C GLY A 257 -20.78 2.06 1.19
N VAL A 258 -19.91 1.05 1.05
CA VAL A 258 -20.23 -0.18 0.30
C VAL A 258 -21.19 -1.03 1.12
N ARG A 259 -22.21 -1.60 0.46
CA ARG A 259 -23.16 -2.54 1.10
C ARG A 259 -22.38 -3.71 1.70
N LYS A 260 -22.66 -4.03 2.96
CA LYS A 260 -22.07 -5.18 3.65
C LYS A 260 -23.13 -6.24 3.95
N GLU A 261 -22.84 -7.49 3.63
CA GLU A 261 -23.62 -8.67 4.02
C GLU A 261 -22.78 -9.49 5.00
N GLN A 262 -23.28 -9.68 6.22
CA GLN A 262 -22.54 -10.36 7.30
C GLN A 262 -21.12 -9.78 7.52
N GLY A 263 -20.95 -8.48 7.30
CA GLY A 263 -19.66 -7.78 7.43
C GLY A 263 -18.77 -7.81 6.19
N VAL A 264 -19.15 -8.52 5.13
CA VAL A 264 -18.40 -8.62 3.86
C VAL A 264 -18.97 -7.62 2.86
N GLY A 265 -18.12 -6.83 2.20
CA GLY A 265 -18.54 -5.93 1.13
C GLY A 265 -19.10 -6.70 -0.05
N VAL A 266 -20.27 -6.29 -0.56
CA VAL A 266 -20.93 -6.90 -1.72
C VAL A 266 -21.35 -5.84 -2.73
N VAL A 267 -21.02 -6.06 -4.00
CA VAL A 267 -21.51 -5.24 -5.12
C VAL A 267 -22.17 -6.11 -6.19
N LEU A 268 -23.22 -5.57 -6.80
CA LEU A 268 -23.93 -6.19 -7.92
C LEU A 268 -23.68 -5.35 -9.16
N LEU A 269 -23.19 -5.98 -10.22
CA LEU A 269 -22.81 -5.33 -11.47
C LEU A 269 -23.61 -5.98 -12.60
N LYS A 270 -24.38 -5.21 -13.37
CA LYS A 270 -25.28 -5.76 -14.39
C LYS A 270 -25.23 -4.98 -15.70
N GLY A 271 -25.31 -5.70 -16.82
CA GLY A 271 -25.54 -5.11 -18.15
C GLY A 271 -24.41 -5.38 -19.12
N THR A 272 -24.20 -4.43 -20.03
CA THR A 272 -23.09 -4.41 -20.97
C THR A 272 -21.74 -4.21 -20.24
N PRO A 273 -20.60 -4.52 -20.89
CA PRO A 273 -19.28 -4.31 -20.28
C PRO A 273 -19.06 -2.86 -19.84
N GLU A 274 -19.49 -1.88 -20.64
CA GLU A 274 -19.39 -0.46 -20.29
C GLU A 274 -20.23 -0.11 -19.05
N GLU A 275 -21.47 -0.59 -18.98
CA GLU A 275 -22.36 -0.35 -17.83
C GLU A 275 -21.82 -0.98 -16.54
N MET A 276 -21.33 -2.22 -16.61
CA MET A 276 -20.72 -2.91 -15.47
C MET A 276 -19.44 -2.20 -15.02
N GLY A 277 -18.59 -1.77 -15.96
CA GLY A 277 -17.38 -1.02 -15.65
C GLY A 277 -17.70 0.30 -14.94
N LYS A 278 -18.68 1.05 -15.46
CA LYS A 278 -19.15 2.30 -14.83
C LYS A 278 -19.71 2.07 -13.43
N GLN A 279 -20.51 1.02 -13.23
CA GLN A 279 -21.03 0.64 -11.90
C GLN A 279 -19.88 0.31 -10.94
N HIS A 280 -18.92 -0.51 -11.37
CA HIS A 280 -17.75 -0.89 -10.58
C HIS A 280 -16.96 0.35 -10.16
N GLY A 281 -16.58 1.20 -11.11
CA GLY A 281 -15.79 2.40 -10.86
C GLY A 281 -16.50 3.41 -9.95
N THR A 282 -17.83 3.51 -10.05
CA THR A 282 -18.62 4.43 -9.22
C THR A 282 -18.81 3.90 -7.80
N LEU A 283 -19.20 2.64 -7.65
CA LEU A 283 -19.56 2.04 -6.35
C LEU A 283 -18.35 1.74 -5.48
N LEU A 284 -17.19 1.49 -6.10
CA LEU A 284 -15.97 1.08 -5.40
C LEU A 284 -14.83 2.10 -5.57
N LYS A 285 -15.13 3.36 -5.90
CA LYS A 285 -14.13 4.39 -6.19
C LYS A 285 -12.98 4.43 -5.18
N ASP A 286 -13.29 4.63 -3.90
CA ASP A 286 -12.25 4.76 -2.86
C ASP A 286 -11.46 3.46 -2.67
N ALA A 287 -12.14 2.31 -2.74
CA ALA A 287 -11.49 1.01 -2.69
C ALA A 287 -10.59 0.73 -3.90
N ILE A 288 -10.97 1.18 -5.09
CA ILE A 288 -10.17 1.09 -6.30
C ILE A 288 -8.90 1.90 -6.13
N HIS A 289 -9.01 3.18 -5.77
CA HIS A 289 -7.84 4.04 -5.53
C HIS A 289 -6.92 3.41 -4.48
N TYR A 290 -7.47 3.00 -3.33
CA TYR A 290 -6.70 2.33 -2.28
C TYR A 290 -5.99 1.08 -2.83
N ASN A 291 -6.68 0.21 -3.55
CA ASN A 291 -6.09 -1.02 -4.08
C ASN A 291 -4.93 -0.72 -5.05
N MET A 292 -5.12 0.21 -5.99
CA MET A 292 -4.11 0.62 -6.97
C MET A 292 -2.87 1.23 -6.29
N HIS A 293 -3.08 2.07 -5.27
CA HIS A 293 -1.99 2.58 -4.46
C HIS A 293 -1.21 1.45 -3.80
N ARG A 294 -1.89 0.52 -3.14
CA ARG A 294 -1.22 -0.60 -2.45
C ARG A 294 -0.46 -1.52 -3.40
N THR A 295 -1.05 -1.88 -4.54
CA THR A 295 -0.46 -2.81 -5.50
C THR A 295 0.55 -2.14 -6.43
N LEU A 296 0.11 -1.26 -7.32
CA LEU A 296 0.96 -0.70 -8.37
C LEU A 296 2.04 0.24 -7.82
N HIS A 297 1.75 0.98 -6.77
CA HIS A 297 2.67 1.98 -6.24
C HIS A 297 3.47 1.46 -5.04
N GLY A 298 2.82 0.78 -4.11
CA GLY A 298 3.47 0.22 -2.92
C GLY A 298 4.42 -0.92 -3.25
N VAL A 299 3.87 -2.00 -3.83
CA VAL A 299 4.69 -3.13 -4.29
C VAL A 299 5.60 -2.68 -5.44
N GLY A 300 5.10 -1.83 -6.34
CA GLY A 300 5.90 -1.32 -7.44
C GLY A 300 7.11 -0.50 -7.03
N PHE A 301 7.02 0.29 -5.95
CA PHE A 301 8.18 1.00 -5.40
C PHE A 301 9.24 0.01 -4.90
N LEU A 302 8.84 -0.98 -4.09
CA LEU A 302 9.76 -1.99 -3.59
C LEU A 302 10.41 -2.78 -4.73
N TYR A 303 9.61 -3.24 -5.70
CA TYR A 303 10.12 -3.91 -6.88
C TYR A 303 11.11 -3.03 -7.66
N THR A 304 10.79 -1.75 -7.86
CA THR A 304 11.66 -0.81 -8.59
C THR A 304 13.00 -0.64 -7.89
N VAL A 305 12.98 -0.51 -6.56
CA VAL A 305 14.19 -0.39 -5.74
C VAL A 305 15.04 -1.66 -5.78
N GLU A 306 14.42 -2.83 -5.70
CA GLU A 306 15.11 -4.13 -5.67
C GLU A 306 15.64 -4.56 -7.04
N SER A 307 14.84 -4.43 -8.10
CA SER A 307 15.18 -4.85 -9.46
C SER A 307 15.99 -3.80 -10.22
N GLY A 308 15.67 -2.52 -10.06
CA GLY A 308 16.18 -1.44 -10.91
C GLY A 308 15.34 -1.20 -12.16
N ASP A 309 14.21 -1.90 -12.31
CA ASP A 309 13.28 -1.72 -13.42
C ASP A 309 12.08 -0.90 -12.97
N TRP A 310 11.63 0.05 -13.79
CA TRP A 310 10.46 0.87 -13.46
C TRP A 310 9.18 0.03 -13.51
N PHE A 311 8.61 -0.28 -12.36
CA PHE A 311 7.48 -1.23 -12.26
C PHE A 311 6.23 -0.85 -13.07
N PRO A 312 5.74 0.42 -13.07
CA PRO A 312 4.58 0.80 -13.87
C PRO A 312 4.76 0.53 -15.37
N LYS A 313 5.97 0.79 -15.89
CA LYS A 313 6.32 0.50 -17.27
C LYS A 313 6.30 -1.01 -17.54
N LYS A 314 6.92 -1.81 -16.65
CA LYS A 314 6.90 -3.28 -16.76
C LYS A 314 5.49 -3.85 -16.80
N MET A 315 4.59 -3.35 -15.94
CA MET A 315 3.20 -3.82 -15.91
C MET A 315 2.44 -3.45 -17.19
N LEU A 316 2.64 -2.22 -17.69
CA LEU A 316 2.00 -1.80 -18.95
C LEU A 316 2.55 -2.57 -20.16
N GLU A 317 3.84 -2.89 -20.18
CA GLU A 317 4.46 -3.76 -21.20
C GLU A 317 3.91 -5.19 -21.13
N THR A 318 3.67 -5.70 -19.92
CA THR A 318 3.04 -7.01 -19.70
C THR A 318 1.62 -7.03 -20.28
N TRP A 319 0.81 -6.02 -19.98
CA TRP A 319 -0.51 -5.86 -20.59
C TRP A 319 -0.43 -5.83 -22.12
N LYS A 320 0.45 -5.00 -22.70
CA LYS A 320 0.61 -4.87 -24.16
C LYS A 320 0.98 -6.18 -24.83
N ALA A 321 1.82 -7.00 -24.21
CA ALA A 321 2.18 -8.33 -24.73
C ALA A 321 0.97 -9.28 -24.81
N GLN A 322 0.02 -9.11 -23.88
CA GLN A 322 -1.16 -9.96 -23.70
C GLN A 322 -2.40 -9.43 -24.41
N GLU A 323 -2.43 -8.14 -24.75
CA GLU A 323 -3.62 -7.43 -25.21
C GLU A 323 -4.33 -8.11 -26.39
N LYS A 324 -3.56 -8.71 -27.31
CA LYS A 324 -4.10 -9.46 -28.47
C LYS A 324 -4.90 -10.71 -28.07
N TYR A 325 -4.67 -11.25 -26.87
CA TYR A 325 -5.38 -12.40 -26.31
C TYR A 325 -6.55 -12.00 -25.41
N VAL A 326 -6.68 -10.72 -25.06
CA VAL A 326 -7.76 -10.22 -24.19
C VAL A 326 -8.98 -9.82 -25.03
N PRO A 327 -10.15 -10.47 -24.83
CA PRO A 327 -11.38 -10.10 -25.52
C PRO A 327 -11.76 -8.62 -25.33
N GLU A 328 -12.23 -7.99 -26.40
CA GLU A 328 -12.55 -6.55 -26.45
C GLU A 328 -13.52 -6.10 -25.34
N ARG A 329 -14.50 -6.94 -25.00
CA ARG A 329 -15.47 -6.67 -23.93
C ARG A 329 -14.79 -6.33 -22.59
N TYR A 330 -13.70 -7.01 -22.24
CA TYR A 330 -13.04 -6.77 -20.95
C TYR A 330 -12.22 -5.48 -20.97
N LYS A 331 -11.65 -5.13 -22.13
CA LYS A 331 -10.97 -3.86 -22.32
C LYS A 331 -11.97 -2.70 -22.14
N GLN A 332 -13.14 -2.79 -22.75
CA GLN A 332 -14.22 -1.81 -22.58
C GLN A 332 -14.63 -1.64 -21.11
N GLU A 333 -14.81 -2.75 -20.39
CA GLU A 333 -15.17 -2.70 -18.96
C GLU A 333 -14.07 -2.07 -18.09
N ILE A 334 -12.79 -2.42 -18.33
CA ILE A 334 -11.66 -1.85 -17.61
C ILE A 334 -11.57 -0.33 -17.88
N MET A 335 -11.76 0.10 -19.14
CA MET A 335 -11.77 1.52 -19.48
C MET A 335 -12.92 2.28 -18.82
N ALA A 336 -14.13 1.73 -18.86
CA ALA A 336 -15.30 2.36 -18.22
C ALA A 336 -15.15 2.43 -16.69
N MET A 337 -14.54 1.43 -16.06
CA MET A 337 -14.19 1.44 -14.64
C MET A 337 -13.15 2.50 -14.32
N ALA A 338 -12.10 2.62 -15.15
CA ALA A 338 -11.07 3.64 -15.01
C ALA A 338 -11.67 5.04 -15.06
N ASP A 339 -12.48 5.31 -16.09
CA ASP A 339 -13.13 6.60 -16.31
C ASP A 339 -14.10 6.96 -15.16
N ALA A 340 -14.88 5.99 -14.67
CA ALA A 340 -15.84 6.23 -13.59
C ALA A 340 -15.19 6.40 -12.20
N SER A 341 -14.09 5.72 -11.94
CA SER A 341 -13.33 5.87 -10.69
C SER A 341 -12.34 7.03 -10.72
N GLY A 342 -11.96 7.51 -11.91
CA GLY A 342 -10.99 8.59 -12.10
C GLY A 342 -9.54 8.16 -11.92
N ILE A 343 -9.23 6.87 -12.06
CA ILE A 343 -7.83 6.38 -12.13
C ILE A 343 -7.30 6.48 -13.56
N SER A 344 -5.98 6.47 -13.72
CA SER A 344 -5.35 6.32 -15.03
C SER A 344 -5.78 5.03 -15.71
N ARG A 345 -6.07 5.09 -17.01
CA ARG A 345 -6.36 3.90 -17.83
C ARG A 345 -5.18 2.92 -17.82
N ASP A 346 -3.94 3.41 -17.85
CA ASP A 346 -2.75 2.56 -17.78
C ASP A 346 -2.66 1.80 -16.45
N TRP A 347 -3.08 2.42 -15.34
CA TRP A 347 -3.16 1.76 -14.04
C TRP A 347 -4.26 0.70 -14.02
N ALA A 348 -5.42 1.01 -14.60
CA ALA A 348 -6.53 0.07 -14.70
C ALA A 348 -6.13 -1.19 -15.49
N LEU A 349 -5.42 -1.02 -16.61
CA LEU A 349 -4.84 -2.12 -17.39
C LEU A 349 -3.83 -2.92 -16.56
N SER A 350 -2.85 -2.23 -15.99
CA SER A 350 -1.76 -2.82 -15.21
C SER A 350 -2.27 -3.67 -14.03
N THR A 351 -3.29 -3.20 -13.30
CA THR A 351 -3.81 -3.96 -12.15
C THR A 351 -4.59 -5.20 -12.56
N ASN A 352 -5.19 -5.24 -13.75
CA ASN A 352 -5.89 -6.43 -14.22
C ASN A 352 -4.93 -7.53 -14.72
N VAL A 353 -3.62 -7.24 -14.85
CA VAL A 353 -2.55 -8.22 -15.08
C VAL A 353 -1.61 -8.40 -13.88
N PHE A 354 -1.74 -7.58 -12.83
CA PHE A 354 -1.01 -7.73 -11.57
C PHE A 354 -1.10 -9.12 -10.92
N PRO A 355 -2.23 -9.86 -10.98
CA PRO A 355 -2.30 -11.23 -10.45
C PRO A 355 -1.28 -12.19 -11.02
N GLU A 356 -0.65 -11.85 -12.14
CA GLU A 356 0.35 -12.71 -12.77
C GLU A 356 1.65 -12.88 -12.00
N LEU A 357 1.86 -12.06 -10.97
CA LEU A 357 3.06 -12.09 -10.11
C LEU A 357 2.85 -12.90 -8.82
N PHE A 358 1.75 -13.66 -8.69
CA PHE A 358 1.36 -14.24 -7.40
C PHE A 358 0.90 -15.70 -7.46
N HIS A 359 0.91 -16.35 -6.29
CA HIS A 359 0.60 -17.75 -6.11
C HIS A 359 -0.42 -17.97 -4.98
N CYS A 360 -1.18 -19.08 -5.01
CA CYS A 360 -2.31 -19.38 -4.11
C CYS A 360 -2.48 -20.89 -3.86
N SER A 361 -3.51 -21.30 -3.10
CA SER A 361 -3.86 -22.71 -2.84
C SER A 361 -5.35 -23.01 -3.10
N GLY A 362 -5.70 -24.21 -3.58
CA GLY A 362 -7.09 -24.61 -3.88
C GLY A 362 -7.32 -26.12 -3.73
N LEU A 363 -8.57 -26.52 -3.47
CA LEU A 363 -8.97 -27.92 -3.28
C LEU A 363 -10.43 -28.19 -3.68
N ALA A 364 -10.72 -29.43 -4.08
CA ALA A 364 -12.09 -29.92 -4.24
C ALA A 364 -12.19 -31.39 -3.77
N MET A 365 -13.28 -31.74 -3.09
CA MET A 365 -13.52 -33.08 -2.57
C MET A 365 -14.99 -33.48 -2.75
N CYS A 366 -15.24 -34.76 -3.09
CA CYS A 366 -16.59 -35.30 -3.25
C CYS A 366 -16.64 -36.82 -3.01
N GLY A 367 -17.85 -37.39 -3.08
CA GLY A 367 -18.05 -38.83 -3.03
C GLY A 367 -17.66 -39.41 -1.66
N LYS A 368 -16.87 -40.49 -1.63
CA LYS A 368 -16.47 -41.16 -0.38
C LYS A 368 -15.63 -40.30 0.56
N ALA A 369 -15.03 -39.20 0.06
CA ALA A 369 -14.24 -38.29 0.87
C ALA A 369 -15.10 -37.34 1.73
N THR A 370 -16.41 -37.33 1.54
CA THR A 370 -17.34 -36.33 2.09
C THR A 370 -18.59 -37.00 2.62
N GLU A 371 -19.13 -36.52 3.73
CA GLU A 371 -20.40 -37.03 4.26
C GLU A 371 -21.52 -36.85 3.22
N GLY A 372 -22.26 -37.92 2.93
CA GLY A 372 -23.34 -37.93 1.95
C GLY A 372 -22.92 -37.73 0.49
N GLY A 373 -21.62 -37.75 0.17
CA GLY A 373 -21.14 -37.52 -1.20
C GLY A 373 -21.23 -36.06 -1.67
N VAL A 374 -21.43 -35.12 -0.75
CA VAL A 374 -21.52 -33.68 -1.04
C VAL A 374 -20.23 -33.16 -1.66
N LEU A 375 -20.34 -32.37 -2.72
CA LEU A 375 -19.19 -31.69 -3.33
C LEU A 375 -18.83 -30.46 -2.50
N TYR A 376 -17.60 -30.41 -2.01
CA TYR A 376 -16.99 -29.21 -1.43
C TYR A 376 -15.90 -28.68 -2.36
N HIS A 377 -15.92 -27.37 -2.61
CA HIS A 377 -14.87 -26.63 -3.29
C HIS A 377 -14.32 -25.60 -2.30
N GLY A 378 -13.00 -25.64 -2.07
CA GLY A 378 -12.31 -24.77 -1.13
C GLY A 378 -11.21 -23.99 -1.81
N ARG A 379 -11.03 -22.74 -1.38
CA ARG A 379 -10.01 -21.83 -1.91
C ARG A 379 -9.33 -21.06 -0.79
N VAL A 380 -8.02 -20.90 -0.91
CA VAL A 380 -7.20 -20.04 -0.04
C VAL A 380 -6.41 -19.08 -0.93
N LEU A 381 -6.64 -17.78 -0.75
CA LEU A 381 -6.03 -16.72 -1.54
C LEU A 381 -5.01 -15.97 -0.67
N ASP A 382 -3.72 -16.19 -0.94
CA ASP A 382 -2.62 -15.69 -0.11
C ASP A 382 -1.90 -14.52 -0.81
N TYR A 383 -2.50 -13.32 -0.76
CA TYR A 383 -1.87 -12.11 -1.31
C TYR A 383 -1.36 -11.22 -0.18
N MET A 384 -0.03 -11.04 -0.13
CA MET A 384 0.73 -10.06 0.66
C MET A 384 -0.10 -9.28 1.71
N THR A 385 -0.54 -9.94 2.78
CA THR A 385 -1.49 -9.35 3.74
C THR A 385 -0.96 -8.09 4.44
N GLN A 386 0.36 -7.90 4.44
CA GLN A 386 1.03 -6.71 4.97
C GLN A 386 0.90 -5.48 4.06
N VAL A 387 0.57 -5.67 2.78
CA VAL A 387 0.34 -4.63 1.77
C VAL A 387 -1.11 -4.11 1.86
N GLY A 388 -1.98 -4.78 2.62
CA GLY A 388 -3.31 -4.26 2.96
C GLY A 388 -4.39 -4.52 1.90
N LEU A 389 -4.15 -5.41 0.92
CA LEU A 389 -5.13 -5.77 -0.11
C LEU A 389 -6.44 -6.30 0.49
N GLN A 390 -6.39 -6.98 1.63
CA GLN A 390 -7.57 -7.50 2.32
C GLN A 390 -8.59 -6.41 2.68
N ASN A 391 -8.16 -5.15 2.78
CA ASN A 391 -9.06 -4.04 3.08
C ASN A 391 -9.99 -3.72 1.90
N THR A 392 -9.63 -4.13 0.67
CA THR A 392 -10.42 -3.92 -0.55
C THR A 392 -11.07 -5.20 -1.08
N ALA A 393 -11.03 -6.28 -0.29
CA ALA A 393 -11.66 -7.54 -0.62
C ALA A 393 -13.19 -7.37 -0.66
N VAL A 394 -13.81 -7.76 -1.77
CA VAL A 394 -15.23 -7.54 -2.06
C VAL A 394 -15.79 -8.71 -2.84
N VAL A 395 -17.01 -9.12 -2.49
CA VAL A 395 -17.79 -10.06 -3.30
C VAL A 395 -18.46 -9.28 -4.43
N LYS A 396 -18.06 -9.54 -5.66
CA LYS A 396 -18.63 -8.94 -6.87
C LYS A 396 -19.53 -9.95 -7.54
N VAL A 397 -20.83 -9.66 -7.64
CA VAL A 397 -21.80 -10.46 -8.40
C VAL A 397 -22.02 -9.80 -9.75
N PHE A 398 -21.57 -10.44 -10.81
CA PHE A 398 -21.70 -9.96 -12.18
C PHE A 398 -22.88 -10.63 -12.89
N GLN A 399 -23.66 -9.83 -13.61
CA GLN A 399 -24.80 -10.24 -14.43
C GLN A 399 -24.65 -9.65 -15.84
N PRO A 400 -23.70 -10.18 -16.63
CA PRO A 400 -23.44 -9.69 -17.98
C PRO A 400 -24.61 -9.95 -18.92
N GLU A 401 -24.83 -9.09 -19.89
CA GLU A 401 -25.76 -9.38 -20.98
C GLU A 401 -25.29 -10.57 -21.83
N GLY A 402 -26.19 -11.52 -22.10
CA GLY A 402 -25.96 -12.65 -23.00
C GLY A 402 -24.94 -13.68 -22.53
N ARG A 403 -24.54 -13.65 -21.24
CA ARG A 403 -23.58 -14.59 -20.65
C ARG A 403 -24.01 -15.02 -19.24
N ASN A 404 -23.37 -16.05 -18.69
CA ASN A 404 -23.70 -16.55 -17.35
C ASN A 404 -23.38 -15.51 -16.28
N ALA A 405 -24.26 -15.36 -15.29
CA ALA A 405 -23.94 -14.62 -14.07
C ALA A 405 -22.94 -15.39 -13.19
N TRP A 406 -22.06 -14.67 -12.49
CA TRP A 406 -21.11 -15.28 -11.56
C TRP A 406 -20.77 -14.38 -10.37
N ALA A 407 -20.29 -15.01 -9.30
CA ALA A 407 -19.70 -14.32 -8.15
C ALA A 407 -18.18 -14.46 -8.20
N ASP A 408 -17.46 -13.35 -8.00
CA ASP A 408 -16.02 -13.29 -7.75
C ASP A 408 -15.76 -12.80 -6.32
N ILE A 409 -14.91 -13.51 -5.58
CA ILE A 409 -14.33 -13.02 -4.32
C ILE A 409 -12.94 -12.52 -4.65
N GLY A 410 -12.82 -11.21 -4.88
CA GLY A 410 -11.58 -10.59 -5.32
C GLY A 410 -11.43 -9.20 -4.74
N TYR A 411 -10.65 -8.36 -5.42
CA TYR A 411 -10.34 -7.01 -4.95
C TYR A 411 -11.05 -5.95 -5.82
N ALA A 412 -11.30 -4.79 -5.22
CA ALA A 412 -11.83 -3.63 -5.94
C ALA A 412 -10.89 -3.20 -7.08
N GLY A 413 -11.45 -2.89 -8.24
CA GLY A 413 -10.69 -2.47 -9.45
C GLY A 413 -10.18 -3.62 -10.31
N MET A 414 -10.32 -4.86 -9.85
CA MET A 414 -10.12 -6.03 -10.69
C MET A 414 -11.43 -6.37 -11.39
N CYS A 415 -11.48 -6.09 -12.69
CA CYS A 415 -12.52 -6.57 -13.58
C CYS A 415 -12.30 -8.05 -13.93
N SER A 416 -11.08 -8.57 -13.77
CA SER A 416 -10.82 -10.01 -13.88
C SER A 416 -11.30 -10.81 -12.66
N THR A 417 -11.08 -12.12 -12.65
CA THR A 417 -11.60 -13.05 -11.64
C THR A 417 -10.48 -13.90 -11.05
N VAL A 418 -10.49 -14.06 -9.72
CA VAL A 418 -9.49 -14.86 -8.99
C VAL A 418 -10.13 -15.84 -8.02
N THR A 419 -11.44 -15.84 -7.78
CA THR A 419 -12.12 -16.91 -7.03
C THR A 419 -13.58 -16.89 -7.41
N ALA A 420 -14.09 -17.92 -8.08
CA ALA A 420 -15.43 -17.81 -8.65
C ALA A 420 -16.29 -19.06 -8.64
N MET A 421 -17.59 -18.78 -8.65
CA MET A 421 -18.67 -19.72 -8.96
C MET A 421 -19.72 -19.02 -9.82
N ASN A 422 -20.17 -19.67 -10.89
CA ASN A 422 -21.24 -19.17 -11.74
C ASN A 422 -22.62 -19.75 -11.41
N GLU A 423 -23.67 -19.15 -11.96
CA GLU A 423 -25.07 -19.55 -11.72
C GLU A 423 -25.42 -20.96 -12.21
N LYS A 424 -24.56 -21.57 -13.03
CA LYS A 424 -24.69 -22.95 -13.52
C LYS A 424 -24.10 -23.97 -12.54
N GLY A 425 -23.48 -23.49 -11.46
CA GLY A 425 -22.84 -24.31 -10.44
C GLY A 425 -21.43 -24.77 -10.81
N LEU A 426 -20.79 -24.14 -11.80
CA LEU A 426 -19.37 -24.32 -12.09
C LEU A 426 -18.57 -23.40 -11.15
N ALA A 427 -17.56 -23.95 -10.49
CA ALA A 427 -16.65 -23.25 -9.60
C ALA A 427 -15.20 -23.48 -10.02
N MET A 428 -14.37 -22.44 -9.86
CA MET A 428 -12.98 -22.44 -10.26
C MET A 428 -12.11 -21.64 -9.29
N GLY A 429 -10.92 -22.17 -9.02
CA GLY A 429 -9.86 -21.43 -8.38
C GLY A 429 -8.48 -21.79 -8.94
N GLU A 430 -7.50 -20.97 -8.63
CA GLU A 430 -6.13 -21.06 -9.11
C GLU A 430 -5.09 -21.10 -8.00
N MET A 431 -3.89 -21.53 -8.40
CA MET A 431 -2.65 -21.57 -7.63
C MET A 431 -1.53 -21.18 -8.59
N GLY A 432 -0.76 -20.16 -8.28
CA GLY A 432 0.42 -19.83 -9.09
C GLY A 432 1.55 -20.85 -8.93
N GLY A 433 2.28 -21.09 -10.02
CA GLY A 433 3.56 -21.79 -10.05
C GLY A 433 4.72 -20.82 -10.25
N ARG A 434 5.95 -21.32 -10.37
CA ARG A 434 7.18 -20.50 -10.43
C ARG A 434 7.52 -19.98 -11.83
N GLY A 435 6.74 -20.29 -12.85
CA GLY A 435 6.95 -19.87 -14.24
C GLY A 435 6.44 -18.46 -14.56
N GLU A 436 6.81 -17.44 -13.79
CA GLU A 436 6.48 -16.04 -14.11
C GLU A 436 7.22 -15.53 -15.35
N GLY A 437 6.65 -14.54 -16.05
CA GLY A 437 7.32 -13.85 -17.17
C GLY A 437 6.98 -14.37 -18.57
N TYR A 438 6.22 -15.46 -18.68
CA TYR A 438 5.70 -15.93 -19.98
C TYR A 438 4.37 -15.24 -20.30
N THR A 439 4.42 -14.25 -21.20
CA THR A 439 3.29 -13.35 -21.47
C THR A 439 2.53 -13.63 -22.78
N ASP A 440 2.95 -14.61 -23.58
CA ASP A 440 2.29 -14.94 -24.85
C ASP A 440 1.05 -15.83 -24.66
N GLY A 441 0.01 -15.30 -24.03
CA GLY A 441 -1.28 -15.96 -23.87
C GLY A 441 -2.34 -15.11 -23.17
N ILE A 442 -3.51 -15.69 -22.92
CA ILE A 442 -4.54 -15.03 -22.12
C ILE A 442 -4.11 -14.97 -20.64
N PRO A 443 -4.25 -13.82 -19.96
CA PRO A 443 -3.96 -13.73 -18.53
C PRO A 443 -4.85 -14.65 -17.71
N MET A 444 -4.28 -15.29 -16.68
CA MET A 444 -4.98 -16.27 -15.84
C MET A 444 -6.35 -15.78 -15.35
N SER A 445 -6.39 -14.55 -14.79
CA SER A 445 -7.60 -14.02 -14.18
C SER A 445 -8.70 -13.68 -15.21
N ILE A 446 -8.31 -13.40 -16.45
CA ILE A 446 -9.22 -13.17 -17.57
C ILE A 446 -9.71 -14.51 -18.15
N MET A 447 -8.85 -15.53 -18.21
CA MET A 447 -9.24 -16.89 -18.58
C MET A 447 -10.31 -17.46 -17.65
N MET A 448 -10.11 -17.30 -16.33
CA MET A 448 -11.09 -17.71 -15.34
C MET A 448 -12.43 -17.01 -15.54
N ARG A 449 -12.41 -15.71 -15.83
CA ARG A 449 -13.61 -14.94 -16.13
C ARG A 449 -14.32 -15.44 -17.40
N GLU A 450 -13.58 -15.69 -18.48
CA GLU A 450 -14.14 -16.28 -19.72
C GLU A 450 -14.83 -17.62 -19.44
N ILE A 451 -14.23 -18.46 -18.59
CA ILE A 451 -14.81 -19.75 -18.21
C ILE A 451 -16.12 -19.56 -17.45
N MET A 452 -16.14 -18.68 -16.45
CA MET A 452 -17.35 -18.40 -15.66
C MET A 452 -18.48 -17.84 -16.52
N GLU A 453 -18.17 -16.97 -17.47
CA GLU A 453 -19.16 -16.32 -18.33
C GLU A 453 -19.72 -17.23 -19.43
N ARG A 454 -18.98 -18.26 -19.88
CA ARG A 454 -19.34 -19.07 -21.07
C ARG A 454 -19.76 -20.51 -20.79
N PHE A 455 -19.18 -21.17 -19.80
CA PHE A 455 -19.31 -22.62 -19.65
C PHE A 455 -20.16 -23.00 -18.44
N GLU A 456 -20.82 -24.16 -18.53
CA GLU A 456 -21.68 -24.68 -17.47
C GLU A 456 -21.05 -25.85 -16.69
N THR A 457 -20.08 -26.54 -17.30
CA THR A 457 -19.53 -27.79 -16.75
C THR A 457 -18.00 -27.79 -16.73
N THR A 458 -17.42 -28.62 -15.87
CA THR A 458 -15.97 -28.79 -15.77
C THR A 458 -15.39 -29.26 -17.10
N GLN A 459 -16.07 -30.16 -17.83
CA GLN A 459 -15.54 -30.70 -19.09
C GLN A 459 -15.50 -29.63 -20.20
N GLU A 460 -16.55 -28.82 -20.37
CA GLU A 460 -16.55 -27.72 -21.35
C GLU A 460 -15.40 -26.74 -21.13
N ALA A 461 -15.14 -26.39 -19.86
CA ALA A 461 -14.03 -25.54 -19.49
C ALA A 461 -12.68 -26.19 -19.83
N LEU A 462 -12.49 -27.48 -19.53
CA LEU A 462 -11.26 -28.21 -19.86
C LEU A 462 -11.00 -28.29 -21.36
N ASP A 463 -12.04 -28.54 -22.16
CA ASP A 463 -11.93 -28.64 -23.61
C ASP A 463 -11.49 -27.29 -24.21
N TRP A 464 -12.10 -26.18 -23.77
CA TRP A 464 -11.69 -24.86 -24.23
C TRP A 464 -10.30 -24.48 -23.74
N MET A 465 -9.97 -24.79 -22.48
CA MET A 465 -8.62 -24.53 -21.95
C MET A 465 -7.57 -25.22 -22.83
N ALA A 466 -7.78 -26.49 -23.21
CA ALA A 466 -6.83 -27.29 -24.02
C ALA A 466 -6.39 -26.61 -25.32
N GLU A 467 -7.27 -25.80 -25.93
CA GLU A 467 -7.01 -25.08 -27.19
C GLU A 467 -6.58 -23.63 -27.00
N THR A 468 -6.60 -23.12 -25.77
CA THR A 468 -6.34 -21.70 -25.46
C THR A 468 -4.87 -21.49 -25.09
N PRO A 469 -4.15 -20.54 -25.72
CA PRO A 469 -2.81 -20.09 -25.29
C PRO A 469 -2.86 -19.38 -23.94
N ARG A 470 -1.93 -19.67 -23.02
CA ARG A 470 -2.00 -19.25 -21.61
C ARG A 470 -0.67 -18.64 -21.17
N THR A 471 -0.74 -17.74 -20.20
CA THR A 471 0.44 -17.13 -19.58
C THR A 471 0.95 -17.95 -18.40
N CYS A 472 2.22 -17.72 -18.08
CA CYS A 472 2.95 -18.22 -16.90
C CYS A 472 2.74 -19.71 -16.57
N GLU A 473 2.96 -20.08 -15.30
CA GLU A 473 2.66 -21.39 -14.74
C GLU A 473 1.54 -21.25 -13.70
N TYR A 474 0.45 -21.98 -13.89
CA TYR A 474 -0.66 -22.02 -12.95
C TYR A 474 -1.19 -23.44 -12.78
N PHE A 475 -1.81 -23.66 -11.64
CA PHE A 475 -2.59 -24.84 -11.36
C PHE A 475 -4.02 -24.41 -11.04
N TYR A 476 -5.00 -25.13 -11.58
CA TYR A 476 -6.41 -24.82 -11.38
C TYR A 476 -7.12 -25.98 -10.70
N VAL A 477 -8.12 -25.64 -9.90
CA VAL A 477 -9.12 -26.58 -9.41
C VAL A 477 -10.45 -26.15 -9.99
N LEU A 478 -11.11 -27.07 -10.70
CA LEU A 478 -12.46 -26.88 -11.23
C LEU A 478 -13.38 -27.91 -10.62
N SER A 479 -14.63 -27.53 -10.41
CA SER A 479 -15.69 -28.47 -10.05
C SER A 479 -17.05 -27.95 -10.48
N ASP A 480 -17.99 -28.83 -10.81
CA ASP A 480 -19.35 -28.41 -11.12
C ASP A 480 -20.43 -29.22 -10.37
N ALA A 481 -21.47 -28.50 -9.94
CA ALA A 481 -22.56 -29.08 -9.17
C ALA A 481 -23.47 -30.01 -9.99
N LYS A 482 -23.50 -29.83 -11.32
CA LYS A 482 -24.37 -30.53 -12.28
C LYS A 482 -23.94 -31.98 -12.52
N THR A 483 -22.67 -32.18 -12.80
CA THR A 483 -22.06 -33.49 -13.09
C THR A 483 -21.27 -34.04 -11.91
N LYS A 484 -21.04 -33.24 -10.86
CA LYS A 484 -20.18 -33.55 -9.71
C LYS A 484 -18.73 -33.87 -10.11
N ARG A 485 -18.32 -33.48 -11.31
CA ARG A 485 -16.95 -33.63 -11.78
C ARG A 485 -16.05 -32.61 -11.09
N MET A 486 -14.81 -33.03 -10.84
CA MET A 486 -13.74 -32.18 -10.37
C MET A 486 -12.50 -32.42 -11.24
N ALA A 487 -11.68 -31.40 -11.41
CA ALA A 487 -10.42 -31.49 -12.11
C ALA A 487 -9.35 -30.64 -11.43
N GLY A 488 -8.17 -31.22 -11.21
CA GLY A 488 -6.94 -30.48 -11.01
C GLY A 488 -6.23 -30.33 -12.34
N VAL A 489 -5.82 -29.12 -12.70
CA VAL A 489 -5.17 -28.83 -13.99
C VAL A 489 -3.81 -28.22 -13.72
N ALA A 490 -2.74 -28.80 -14.26
CA ALA A 490 -1.47 -28.12 -14.40
C ALA A 490 -1.43 -27.41 -15.75
N SER A 491 -1.14 -26.12 -15.76
CA SER A 491 -1.24 -25.25 -16.92
C SER A 491 0.05 -24.46 -17.08
N TYR A 492 0.69 -24.62 -18.24
CA TYR A 492 1.96 -23.99 -18.56
C TYR A 492 1.82 -23.14 -19.81
N ALA A 493 2.51 -22.00 -19.86
CA ALA A 493 2.76 -21.31 -21.12
C ALA A 493 3.47 -22.23 -22.12
N ALA A 494 3.22 -22.03 -23.42
CA ALA A 494 3.68 -22.95 -24.46
C ALA A 494 5.21 -23.10 -24.49
N GLU A 495 5.96 -22.02 -24.29
CA GLU A 495 7.43 -22.08 -24.21
C GLU A 495 7.89 -22.81 -22.94
N LEU A 496 7.32 -22.49 -21.78
CA LEU A 496 7.63 -23.19 -20.53
C LEU A 496 7.33 -24.68 -20.61
N ALA A 497 6.27 -25.08 -21.31
CA ALA A 497 5.91 -26.48 -21.52
C ALA A 497 6.96 -27.23 -22.37
N LYS A 498 7.73 -26.54 -23.21
CA LYS A 498 8.84 -27.14 -23.98
C LYS A 498 10.11 -27.27 -23.14
N GLU A 499 10.27 -26.42 -22.14
CA GLU A 499 11.42 -26.41 -21.24
C GLU A 499 11.35 -27.52 -20.17
N LYS A 500 10.15 -27.96 -19.82
CA LYS A 500 9.87 -29.07 -18.90
C LYS A 500 9.82 -30.41 -19.63
#